data_AF-A0A957IL73-F1
#
_entry.id   AF-A0A957IL73-F1
#
_cell.length_a   1.000
_cell.length_b   1.000
_cell.length_c   1.000
_cell.angle_alpha   90.00
_cell.angle_beta   90.00
_cell.angle_gamma   90.00
#
_symmetry.space_group_name_H-M   'P 1'
#
loop_
_entity.id
_entity.type
_entity.pdbx_description
1 polymer ?
#
loop_
_entity_poly.entity_id
_entity_poly.type
_entity_poly.pdbx_seq_one_letter_code
_entity_poly.pdbx_strand_id
1 'polypeptide(L)'
;MSGAKLEEMLENAHEEMFNLRFQQASARLENYARLQQVRREIGQLQTVLHMRKLAKETAVQEPEIAAALAGKEWTATARFSYENSGWQVEFSDKDGNEIATALVNLNKKRVQGRRARQAQKQPRLVTRYEIAR
;
A
#
# COMPACT_ATOMS: atom_id res chain seq x y z
N MET A 1 -7.66 -0.41 10.11
CA MET A 1 -7.93 -1.57 9.22
C MET A 1 -6.66 -2.38 9.04
N SER A 2 -6.66 -3.64 9.49
CA SER A 2 -5.58 -4.60 9.26
C SER A 2 -5.44 -4.95 7.77
N GLY A 3 -4.35 -5.60 7.37
CA GLY A 3 -4.17 -6.08 5.99
C GLY A 3 -5.25 -7.08 5.59
N ALA A 4 -5.45 -8.11 6.41
CA ALA A 4 -6.44 -9.16 6.19
C ALA A 4 -7.87 -8.60 6.01
N LYS A 5 -8.26 -7.57 6.78
CA LYS A 5 -9.61 -7.00 6.64
C LYS A 5 -9.82 -6.28 5.29
N LEU A 6 -8.77 -5.69 4.72
CA LEU A 6 -8.88 -5.06 3.39
C LEU A 6 -9.02 -6.10 2.27
N GLU A 7 -8.34 -7.23 2.40
CA GLU A 7 -8.45 -8.33 1.45
C GLU A 7 -9.84 -8.97 1.50
N GLU A 8 -10.36 -9.24 2.70
CA GLU A 8 -11.73 -9.72 2.90
C GLU A 8 -12.76 -8.77 2.29
N MET A 9 -12.61 -7.46 2.50
CA MET A 9 -13.50 -6.46 1.90
C MET A 9 -13.40 -6.41 0.37
N LEU A 10 -12.20 -6.65 -0.18
CA LEU A 10 -12.00 -6.70 -1.63
C LEU A 10 -12.69 -7.93 -2.23
N GLU A 11 -12.61 -9.08 -1.56
CA GLU A 11 -13.27 -10.31 -1.97
C GLU A 11 -14.81 -10.16 -1.92
N ASN A 12 -15.34 -9.62 -0.82
CA ASN A 12 -16.77 -9.33 -0.70
C ASN A 12 -17.26 -8.36 -1.80
N ALA A 13 -16.47 -7.33 -2.12
CA ALA A 13 -16.80 -6.39 -3.20
C ALA A 13 -16.76 -7.04 -4.59
N HIS A 14 -15.86 -8.00 -4.82
CA HIS A 14 -15.83 -8.78 -6.05
C HIS A 14 -17.06 -9.71 -6.17
N GLU A 15 -17.46 -10.36 -5.08
CA GLU A 15 -18.66 -11.19 -5.05
C GLU A 15 -19.92 -10.35 -5.32
N GLU A 16 -20.04 -9.18 -4.69
CA GLU A 16 -21.15 -8.26 -4.96
C GLU A 16 -21.16 -7.83 -6.44
N MET A 17 -20.01 -7.46 -7.01
CA MET A 17 -19.91 -7.10 -8.42
C MET A 17 -20.35 -8.26 -9.35
N PHE A 18 -19.99 -9.50 -9.01
CA PHE A 18 -20.42 -10.68 -9.76
C PHE A 18 -21.96 -10.82 -9.72
N ASN A 19 -22.55 -10.72 -8.52
CA ASN A 19 -23.99 -10.80 -8.32
C ASN A 19 -24.74 -9.70 -9.08
N LEU A 20 -24.25 -8.46 -9.03
CA LEU A 20 -24.85 -7.33 -9.76
C LEU A 20 -24.77 -7.52 -11.29
N ARG A 21 -23.66 -8.04 -11.81
CA ARG A 21 -23.52 -8.36 -13.24
C ARG A 21 -24.45 -9.49 -13.67
N PHE A 22 -24.65 -10.49 -12.82
CA PHE A 22 -25.59 -11.56 -13.08
C PHE A 22 -27.04 -11.04 -13.12
N GLN A 23 -27.43 -10.17 -12.19
CA GLN A 23 -28.73 -9.50 -12.19
C GLN A 23 -28.92 -8.61 -13.43
N GLN A 24 -27.87 -7.89 -13.83
CA GLN A 24 -27.88 -7.05 -15.04
C GLN A 24 -28.11 -7.89 -16.30
N ALA A 25 -27.38 -8.99 -16.46
CA ALA A 25 -27.55 -9.90 -17.59
C ALA A 25 -28.94 -10.54 -17.64
N SER A 26 -29.55 -10.78 -16.46
CA SER A 26 -30.92 -11.30 -16.32
C SER A 26 -32.01 -10.23 -16.48
N ALA A 27 -31.64 -8.96 -16.72
CA ALA A 27 -32.55 -7.81 -16.76
C ALA A 27 -33.41 -7.61 -15.49
N ARG A 28 -32.90 -8.03 -14.32
CA ARG A 28 -33.58 -7.93 -13.01
C ARG A 28 -32.92 -6.91 -12.07
N LEU A 29 -31.92 -6.17 -12.55
CA LEU A 29 -31.21 -5.20 -11.74
C LEU A 29 -32.05 -3.93 -11.57
N GLU A 30 -32.39 -3.60 -10.33
CA GLU A 30 -33.14 -2.39 -9.99
C GLU A 30 -32.21 -1.16 -9.88
N ASN A 31 -31.03 -1.33 -9.29
CA ASN A 31 -30.11 -0.23 -8.99
C ASN A 31 -28.80 -0.31 -9.80
N TYR A 32 -28.78 0.35 -10.96
CA TYR A 32 -27.60 0.46 -11.83
C TYR A 32 -26.47 1.33 -11.25
N ALA A 33 -26.78 2.26 -10.34
CA ALA A 33 -25.76 3.10 -9.71
C ALA A 33 -24.82 2.28 -8.81
N ARG A 34 -25.32 1.19 -8.21
CA ARG A 34 -24.53 0.32 -7.34
C ARG A 34 -23.34 -0.32 -8.08
N LEU A 35 -23.50 -0.71 -9.34
CA LEU A 35 -22.38 -1.21 -10.17
C LEU A 35 -21.21 -0.22 -10.24
N GLN A 36 -21.51 1.07 -10.41
CA GLN A 36 -20.47 2.11 -10.46
C GLN A 36 -19.83 2.33 -9.10
N GLN A 37 -20.60 2.25 -8.02
CA GLN A 37 -20.09 2.37 -6.64
C GLN A 37 -19.15 1.21 -6.32
N VAL A 38 -19.59 -0.05 -6.49
CA VAL A 38 -18.77 -1.24 -6.20
C VAL A 38 -17.50 -1.25 -7.05
N ARG A 39 -17.55 -0.82 -8.31
CA ARG A 39 -16.34 -0.68 -9.14
C ARG A 39 -15.34 0.32 -8.56
N ARG A 40 -15.82 1.45 -8.03
CA ARG A 40 -14.98 2.45 -7.37
C ARG A 40 -14.43 1.94 -6.05
N GLU A 41 -15.25 1.25 -5.25
CA GLU A 41 -14.85 0.60 -4.00
C GLU A 41 -13.69 -0.38 -4.23
N ILE A 42 -13.82 -1.28 -5.22
CA ILE A 42 -12.75 -2.21 -5.63
C ILE A 42 -11.47 -1.46 -5.99
N GLY A 43 -11.57 -0.43 -6.85
CA GLY A 43 -10.41 0.36 -7.26
C GLY A 43 -9.72 1.07 -6.09
N GLN A 44 -10.49 1.59 -5.13
CA GLN A 44 -9.96 2.22 -3.92
C GLN A 44 -9.25 1.21 -3.02
N LEU A 45 -9.86 0.05 -2.77
CA LEU A 45 -9.26 -1.02 -1.97
C LEU A 45 -7.96 -1.52 -2.58
N GLN A 46 -7.96 -1.80 -3.89
CA GLN A 46 -6.75 -2.18 -4.64
C GLN A 46 -5.67 -1.11 -4.57
N THR A 47 -6.03 0.16 -4.70
CA THR A 47 -5.08 1.27 -4.59
C THR A 47 -4.44 1.31 -3.21
N VAL A 48 -5.21 1.17 -2.13
CA VAL A 48 -4.68 1.16 -0.76
C VAL A 48 -3.74 -0.02 -0.53
N LEU A 49 -4.12 -1.22 -0.97
CA LEU A 49 -3.27 -2.42 -0.89
C LEU A 49 -1.96 -2.22 -1.66
N HIS A 50 -2.05 -1.66 -2.87
CA HIS A 50 -0.89 -1.36 -3.69
C HIS A 50 0.03 -0.32 -3.04
N MET A 51 -0.50 0.78 -2.51
CA MET A 51 0.30 1.80 -1.83
C MET A 51 0.98 1.24 -0.57
N ARG A 52 0.29 0.38 0.20
CA ARG A 52 0.89 -0.34 1.34
C ARG A 52 2.07 -1.19 0.89
N LYS A 53 1.89 -1.99 -0.17
CA LYS A 53 2.95 -2.82 -0.75
C LYS A 53 4.13 -1.98 -1.20
N LEU A 54 3.88 -0.92 -1.97
CA LEU A 54 4.91 -0.02 -2.47
C LEU A 54 5.68 0.68 -1.35
N ALA A 55 4.99 1.10 -0.28
CA ALA A 55 5.64 1.68 0.89
C ALA A 55 6.59 0.69 1.56
N LYS A 56 6.16 -0.56 1.77
CA LYS A 56 7.00 -1.63 2.34
C LYS A 56 8.22 -1.90 1.47
N GLU A 57 8.02 -2.10 0.16
CA GLU A 57 9.10 -2.33 -0.79
C GLU A 57 10.11 -1.17 -0.77
N THR A 58 9.61 0.06 -0.80
CA THR A 58 10.46 1.26 -0.76
C THR A 58 11.26 1.36 0.54
N ALA A 59 10.66 1.01 1.69
CA ALA A 59 11.35 1.02 2.98
C ALA A 59 12.43 -0.07 3.05
N VAL A 60 12.16 -1.27 2.54
CA VAL A 60 13.13 -2.39 2.48
C VAL A 60 14.33 -2.06 1.58
N GLN A 61 14.14 -1.23 0.54
CA GLN A 61 15.23 -0.82 -0.35
C GLN A 61 16.23 0.15 0.30
N GLU A 62 15.92 0.74 1.46
CA GLU A 62 16.89 1.58 2.16
C GLU A 62 18.00 0.69 2.75
N PRO A 63 19.29 0.93 2.42
CA PRO A 63 20.37 0.00 2.72
C PRO A 63 20.56 -0.25 4.22
N GLU A 64 20.31 0.75 5.06
CA GLU A 64 20.45 0.61 6.52
C GLU A 64 19.34 -0.25 7.13
N ILE A 65 18.12 -0.13 6.62
CA ILE A 65 17.01 -1.01 7.02
C ILE A 65 17.24 -2.41 6.48
N ALA A 66 17.66 -2.54 5.22
CA ALA A 66 17.98 -3.83 4.63
C ALA A 66 19.06 -4.57 5.44
N ALA A 67 20.09 -3.87 5.92
CA ALA A 67 21.11 -4.43 6.79
C ALA A 67 20.53 -4.85 8.16
N ALA A 68 19.64 -4.07 8.75
CA ALA A 68 18.99 -4.40 10.03
C ALA A 68 18.05 -5.61 9.93
N LEU A 69 17.42 -5.80 8.77
CA LEU A 69 16.52 -6.92 8.47
C LEU A 69 17.26 -8.18 7.99
N ALA A 70 18.52 -8.05 7.59
CA ALA A 70 19.29 -9.16 7.01
C ALA A 70 19.45 -10.32 8.01
N GLY A 71 19.02 -11.52 7.59
CA GLY A 71 19.15 -12.73 8.40
C GLY A 71 18.11 -12.91 9.50
N LYS A 72 17.08 -12.05 9.57
CA LYS A 72 15.96 -12.16 10.52
C LYS A 72 14.65 -12.46 9.81
N GLU A 73 13.74 -13.14 10.50
CA GLU A 73 12.34 -13.25 10.08
C GLU A 73 11.59 -12.02 10.57
N TRP A 74 11.09 -11.22 9.65
CA TRP A 74 10.43 -9.96 9.98
C TRP A 74 9.04 -9.87 9.37
N THR A 75 8.16 -9.13 10.03
CA THR A 75 6.87 -8.72 9.50
C THR A 75 6.84 -7.20 9.41
N ALA A 76 6.14 -6.68 8.39
CA ALA A 76 6.06 -5.24 8.17
C ALA A 76 4.61 -4.78 8.16
N THR A 77 4.31 -3.73 8.92
CA THR A 77 3.02 -3.06 8.95
C THR A 77 3.14 -1.65 8.38
N ALA A 78 2.37 -1.37 7.32
CA ALA A 78 2.34 -0.05 6.70
C ALA A 78 1.04 0.68 7.04
N ARG A 79 1.15 1.84 7.68
CA ARG A 79 0.02 2.73 8.02
C ARG A 79 0.26 4.11 7.43
N PHE A 80 -0.79 4.75 6.94
CA PHE A 80 -0.69 6.14 6.51
C PHE A 80 -0.80 7.06 7.72
N SER A 81 0.16 7.97 7.89
CA SER A 81 0.15 9.02 8.90
C SER A 81 -0.30 10.32 8.25
N TYR A 82 -1.44 10.86 8.71
CA TYR A 82 -1.96 12.13 8.23
C TYR A 82 -1.09 13.31 8.68
N GLU A 83 -0.59 13.27 9.92
CA GLU A 83 0.30 14.29 10.49
C GLU A 83 1.58 14.43 9.66
N ASN A 84 2.20 13.29 9.31
CA ASN A 84 3.44 13.27 8.55
C ASN A 84 3.22 13.23 7.03
N SER A 85 1.96 13.21 6.56
CA SER A 85 1.56 13.10 5.15
C SER A 85 2.34 12.01 4.39
N GLY A 86 2.48 10.84 5.01
CA GLY A 86 3.36 9.78 4.53
C GLY A 86 3.00 8.41 5.09
N TRP A 87 3.58 7.37 4.49
CA TRP A 87 3.43 5.99 4.94
C TRP A 87 4.47 5.67 5.99
N GLN A 88 4.04 5.38 7.21
CA GLN A 88 4.88 4.82 8.24
C GLN A 88 4.90 3.30 8.08
N VAL A 89 6.09 2.73 7.89
CA VAL A 89 6.33 1.31 7.77
C VAL A 89 7.13 0.88 9.00
N GLU A 90 6.53 0.00 9.78
CA GLU A 90 7.10 -0.54 11.00
C GLU A 90 7.48 -1.99 10.73
N PHE A 91 8.72 -2.36 11.07
CA PHE A 91 9.26 -3.70 10.93
C PHE A 91 9.41 -4.30 12.32
N SER A 92 8.84 -5.49 12.52
CA SER A 92 8.90 -6.22 13.78
C SER A 92 9.43 -7.63 13.55
N ASP A 93 10.15 -8.17 14.53
CA ASP A 93 10.58 -9.58 14.56
C ASP A 93 9.38 -10.51 14.78
N LYS A 94 9.59 -11.83 14.67
CA LYS A 94 8.57 -12.86 14.98
C LYS A 94 8.00 -12.74 16.40
N ASP A 95 8.80 -12.23 17.32
CA ASP A 95 8.45 -12.03 18.73
C ASP A 95 7.72 -10.69 18.97
N GLY A 96 7.49 -9.90 17.92
CA GLY A 96 6.81 -8.60 17.98
C GLY A 96 7.70 -7.42 18.38
N ASN A 97 9.00 -7.66 18.61
CA ASN A 97 9.95 -6.58 18.90
C ASN A 97 10.20 -5.72 17.66
N GLU A 98 10.15 -4.40 17.82
CA GLU A 98 10.45 -3.46 16.74
C GLU A 98 11.92 -3.56 16.34
N ILE A 99 12.18 -3.73 15.04
CA ILE A 99 13.52 -3.77 14.44
C ILE A 99 13.85 -2.41 13.81
N ALA A 100 12.89 -1.85 13.06
CA ALA A 100 13.07 -0.57 12.39
C ALA A 100 11.72 0.08 12.08
N THR A 101 11.72 1.41 11.98
CA THR A 101 10.58 2.20 11.51
C THR A 101 11.05 3.11 10.38
N ALA A 102 10.27 3.22 9.31
CA ALA A 102 10.54 4.07 8.15
C ALA A 102 9.34 4.95 7.82
N LEU A 103 9.59 6.20 7.46
CA LEU A 103 8.60 7.12 6.92
C LEU A 103 8.84 7.29 5.42
N VAL A 104 7.91 6.78 4.62
CA VAL A 104 7.95 6.76 3.16
C VAL A 104 6.93 7.74 2.58
N ASN A 105 7.42 8.72 1.83
CA ASN A 105 6.54 9.64 1.10
C ASN A 105 6.43 9.21 -0.37
N LEU A 106 5.34 8.50 -0.69
CA LEU A 106 5.03 8.04 -2.05
C LEU A 106 4.55 9.15 -2.99
N ASN A 107 4.23 10.34 -2.47
CA ASN A 107 3.72 11.47 -3.25
C ASN A 107 4.84 12.38 -3.79
N LYS A 108 6.12 12.10 -3.48
CA LYS A 108 7.25 12.83 -4.09
C LYS A 108 7.17 12.67 -5.60
N LYS A 109 6.85 13.76 -6.30
CA LYS A 109 6.76 13.80 -7.76
C LYS A 109 8.03 13.22 -8.37
N ARG A 110 7.90 12.12 -9.11
CA ARG A 110 8.96 11.68 -10.03
C ARG A 110 9.17 12.82 -11.03
N VAL A 111 10.38 13.36 -11.11
CA VAL A 111 10.72 14.31 -12.17
C VAL A 111 10.48 13.59 -13.49
N GLN A 112 9.47 14.02 -14.26
CA GLN A 112 9.19 13.50 -15.60
C GLN A 112 9.75 14.45 -16.66
N GLY A 113 10.13 13.92 -17.82
CA GLY A 113 10.59 14.68 -18.99
C GLY A 113 12.10 14.59 -19.26
N ARG A 114 12.61 15.39 -20.21
CA ARG A 114 14.03 15.37 -20.64
C ARG A 114 15.04 15.54 -19.49
N ARG A 115 14.67 16.23 -18.41
CA ARG A 115 15.46 16.36 -17.17
C ARG A 115 15.64 15.04 -16.40
N ALA A 116 14.71 14.10 -16.51
CA ALA A 116 14.78 12.79 -15.86
C ALA A 116 15.84 11.88 -16.49
N ARG A 117 16.13 12.05 -17.79
CA ARG A 117 17.16 11.27 -18.50
C ARG A 117 18.59 11.62 -18.06
N GLN A 118 18.80 12.84 -17.56
CA GLN A 118 20.09 13.28 -17.00
C GLN A 118 20.19 13.01 -15.49
N ALA A 119 19.07 12.97 -14.78
CA ALA A 119 19.02 12.62 -13.36
C ALA A 119 18.98 11.11 -13.16
N GLN A 120 20.13 10.45 -13.24
CA GLN A 120 20.31 9.00 -13.05
C GLN A 120 19.91 8.48 -11.64
N LYS A 121 19.59 9.36 -10.70
CA LYS A 121 19.17 9.00 -9.33
C LYS A 121 17.67 9.21 -9.18
N GLN A 122 16.92 8.12 -9.06
CA GLN A 122 15.51 8.18 -8.66
C GLN A 122 15.38 8.97 -7.34
N PRO A 123 14.30 9.75 -7.15
CA PRO A 123 14.13 10.52 -5.92
C PRO A 123 14.06 9.58 -4.71
N ARG A 124 14.82 9.88 -3.66
CA ARG A 124 14.71 9.17 -2.37
C ARG A 124 13.31 9.40 -1.80
N LEU A 125 12.54 8.31 -1.71
CA LEU A 125 11.16 8.29 -1.24
C LEU A 125 11.07 8.10 0.29
N VAL A 126 12.06 7.43 0.89
CA VAL A 126 12.22 7.36 2.36
C VAL A 126 12.67 8.75 2.85
N THR A 127 11.92 9.31 3.79
CA THR A 127 12.15 10.65 4.34
C THR A 127 12.86 10.59 5.69
N ARG A 128 12.51 9.60 6.53
CA ARG A 128 13.13 9.35 7.83
C ARG A 128 13.10 7.84 8.08
N TYR A 129 14.07 7.31 8.81
CA TYR A 129 14.04 5.97 9.35
C TYR A 129 14.73 5.93 10.71
N GLU A 130 14.36 4.95 11.53
CA GLU A 130 14.87 4.70 12.87
C GLU A 130 15.11 3.19 13.00
N ILE A 131 16.24 2.80 13.58
CA ILE A 131 16.62 1.40 13.80
C ILE A 131 16.63 1.18 15.30
N ALA A 132 15.95 0.14 15.76
CA ALA A 132 15.98 -0.26 17.17
C ALA A 132 17.39 -0.76 17.51
N ARG A 133 17.95 -0.24 18.61
CA ARG A 133 19.33 -0.51 19.05
C ARG A 133 19.40 -1.71 19.98
#